data_AF-A0A8J2T6B4-F1
#
_entry.id   AF-A0A8J2T6B4-F1
#
_cell.length_a   1.000
_cell.length_b   1.000
_cell.length_c   1.000
_cell.angle_alpha   90.00
_cell.angle_beta   90.00
_cell.angle_gamma   90.00
#
_symmetry.space_group_name_H-M   'P 1'
#
loop_
_entity.id
_entity.type
_entity.pdbx_description
1 polymer ?
#
loop_
_entity_poly.entity_id
_entity_poly.type
_entity_poly.pdbx_seq_one_letter_code
_entity_poly.pdbx_strand_id
1 'polypeptide(L)'
;MTGNKLPDFSSCLKFMIAARKHLLYFYRKQGSDDAANADIDVERQANILKSLVERSYMHEGVSCYVLKSIPQEGLPTYADQTYMALEIVIVPQVHTLSREEQNTLVRMMVASQQSRPTRLFIGMISWDVDRERKMNGDVEAALSSRITLEDWLKHKFWLACYEPFENELVSPMRESTPEPLKNIRYTEVHANRSIHRYILDVMIHLRMHRLVDTTKGGGVHTGSSADVLELSQMIAIYKYKRQFVTPDHVKQACIWYFPMHLELLTSSLMDTSVMYGSKPELVDGLLSRIAEVKLKESVELENPLFLETLVVRDVLKKVVPPV
;
A
#
# COMPACT_ATOMS: atom_id res chain seq x y z
N MET A 1 6.90 10.80 -16.69
CA MET A 1 6.18 10.18 -15.56
C MET A 1 7.19 9.50 -14.66
N THR A 2 7.43 10.04 -13.47
CA THR A 2 8.22 9.48 -12.36
C THR A 2 7.54 8.23 -11.76
N GLY A 3 6.98 7.35 -12.59
CA GLY A 3 5.98 6.38 -12.14
C GLY A 3 6.55 5.15 -11.42
N ASN A 4 7.86 5.07 -11.22
CA ASN A 4 8.49 3.88 -10.60
C ASN A 4 8.52 4.00 -9.07
N LYS A 5 8.23 5.17 -8.53
CA LYS A 5 8.21 5.42 -7.08
C LYS A 5 6.80 5.21 -6.52
N LEU A 6 6.75 4.71 -5.29
CA LEU A 6 5.53 4.62 -4.50
C LEU A 6 4.93 6.02 -4.25
N PRO A 7 3.62 6.13 -3.97
CA PRO A 7 2.97 7.42 -3.76
C PRO A 7 3.49 8.14 -2.51
N ASP A 8 3.51 9.48 -2.60
CA ASP A 8 3.95 10.37 -1.53
C ASP A 8 3.08 10.21 -0.27
N PHE A 9 3.73 10.12 0.89
CA PHE A 9 3.05 9.97 2.19
C PHE A 9 2.04 11.09 2.49
N SER A 10 2.33 12.34 2.11
CA SER A 10 1.45 13.48 2.38
C SER A 10 0.10 13.37 1.64
N SER A 11 0.14 12.92 0.39
CA SER A 11 -1.04 12.69 -0.46
C SER A 11 -1.84 11.50 0.07
N CYS A 12 -1.14 10.41 0.36
CA CYS A 12 -1.69 9.22 0.98
C CYS A 12 -2.43 9.51 2.29
N LEU A 13 -1.83 10.31 3.17
CA LEU A 13 -2.39 10.63 4.49
C LEU A 13 -3.69 11.44 4.35
N LYS A 14 -3.76 12.38 3.41
CA LYS A 14 -5.00 13.11 3.09
C LYS A 14 -6.11 12.17 2.61
N PHE A 15 -5.78 11.24 1.72
CA PHE A 15 -6.75 10.25 1.23
C PHE A 15 -7.19 9.29 2.34
N MET A 16 -6.27 8.87 3.21
CA MET A 16 -6.54 8.01 4.36
C MET A 16 -7.61 8.63 5.27
N ILE A 17 -7.45 9.91 5.61
CA ILE A 17 -8.39 10.63 6.49
C ILE A 17 -9.73 10.86 5.79
N ALA A 18 -9.72 11.24 4.51
CA ALA A 18 -10.93 11.44 3.73
C ALA A 18 -11.74 10.14 3.55
N ALA A 19 -11.07 9.01 3.28
CA ALA A 19 -11.70 7.71 3.02
C ALA A 19 -12.00 6.94 4.30
N ARG A 20 -11.39 7.32 5.43
CA ARG A 20 -11.37 6.55 6.68
C ARG A 20 -10.87 5.12 6.50
N LYS A 21 -9.81 4.97 5.71
CA LYS A 21 -9.17 3.68 5.43
C LYS A 21 -7.81 3.58 6.10
N HIS A 22 -7.24 2.37 6.11
CA HIS A 22 -5.97 2.09 6.75
C HIS A 22 -4.83 2.14 5.73
N LEU A 23 -3.63 2.46 6.18
CA LEU A 23 -2.46 2.69 5.32
C LEU A 23 -1.30 1.78 5.69
N LEU A 24 -0.47 1.45 4.70
CA LEU A 24 0.81 0.81 4.92
C LEU A 24 1.95 1.75 4.51
N TYR A 25 2.99 1.79 5.31
CA TYR A 25 4.11 2.70 5.19
C TYR A 25 5.42 1.91 5.13
N PHE A 26 6.18 2.09 4.05
CA PHE A 26 7.51 1.55 3.88
C PHE A 26 8.54 2.61 4.27
N TYR A 27 9.50 2.23 5.12
CA TYR A 27 10.66 3.07 5.45
C TYR A 27 11.95 2.32 5.20
N ARG A 28 13.00 3.05 4.83
CA ARG A 28 14.31 2.45 4.60
C ARG A 28 15.02 2.23 5.94
N LYS A 29 15.49 1.00 6.19
CA LYS A 29 16.40 0.72 7.29
C LYS A 29 17.81 1.15 6.88
N GLN A 30 18.44 2.02 7.65
CA GLN A 30 19.86 2.34 7.49
C GLN A 30 20.66 1.29 8.28
N GLY A 31 21.69 0.70 7.64
CA GLY A 31 22.33 -0.54 8.06
C GLY A 31 22.95 -0.55 9.46
N SER A 32 22.18 -0.99 10.46
CA SER A 32 22.73 -1.58 11.68
C SER A 32 22.22 -3.01 11.84
N ASP A 33 23.14 -3.98 11.78
CA ASP A 33 22.89 -5.42 11.95
C ASP A 33 22.66 -5.81 13.43
N ASP A 34 22.76 -4.86 14.37
CA ASP A 34 22.47 -5.10 15.79
C ASP A 34 20.96 -5.06 16.07
N ALA A 35 20.42 -6.16 16.59
CA ALA A 35 19.00 -6.28 16.94
C ALA A 35 18.53 -5.19 17.93
N ALA A 36 19.40 -4.78 18.86
CA ALA A 36 19.10 -3.72 19.82
C ALA A 36 19.03 -2.32 19.19
N ASN A 37 19.83 -2.05 18.14
CA ASN A 37 19.78 -0.78 17.41
C ASN A 37 18.61 -0.74 16.42
N ALA A 38 18.21 -1.90 15.88
CA ALA A 38 17.07 -2.02 14.98
C ALA A 38 15.75 -1.57 15.64
N ASP A 39 15.52 -1.95 16.89
CA ASP A 39 14.32 -1.54 17.64
C ASP A 39 14.33 -0.03 17.95
N ILE A 40 15.50 0.54 18.27
CA ILE A 40 15.67 1.97 18.50
C ILE A 40 15.39 2.77 17.22
N ASP A 41 15.85 2.29 16.05
CA ASP A 41 15.58 2.92 14.76
C ASP A 41 14.08 2.86 14.39
N VAL A 42 13.41 1.76 14.71
CA VAL A 42 11.96 1.62 14.49
C VAL A 42 11.20 2.61 15.38
N GLU A 43 11.55 2.71 16.65
CA GLU A 43 10.92 3.67 17.57
C GLU A 43 11.19 5.12 17.11
N ARG A 44 12.41 5.43 16.66
CA ARG A 44 12.76 6.74 16.11
C ARG A 44 11.90 7.07 14.88
N GLN A 45 11.78 6.15 13.94
CA GLN A 45 10.97 6.34 12.73
C GLN A 45 9.47 6.46 13.04
N ALA A 46 8.95 5.66 13.98
CA ALA A 46 7.58 5.77 14.44
C ALA A 46 7.31 7.14 15.10
N ASN A 47 8.27 7.66 15.88
CA ASN A 47 8.18 8.99 16.49
C ASN A 47 8.27 10.12 15.46
N ILE A 48 9.12 9.99 14.43
CA ILE A 48 9.17 10.94 13.31
C ILE A 48 7.80 10.98 12.61
N LEU A 49 7.24 9.81 12.29
CA LEU A 49 5.93 9.72 11.63
C LEU A 49 4.82 10.30 12.50
N LYS A 50 4.82 10.01 13.81
CA LYS A 50 3.92 10.62 14.79
C LYS A 50 4.01 12.15 14.75
N SER A 51 5.23 12.70 14.82
CA SER A 51 5.44 14.16 14.81
C SER A 51 4.96 14.82 13.51
N LEU A 52 5.09 14.14 12.37
CA LEU A 52 4.67 14.63 11.06
C LEU A 52 3.13 14.63 10.95
N VAL A 53 2.47 13.57 11.42
CA VAL A 53 1.01 13.48 11.47
C VAL A 53 0.44 14.55 12.39
N GLU A 54 0.99 14.69 13.61
CA GLU A 54 0.59 15.72 14.56
C GLU A 54 0.76 17.11 13.94
N ARG A 55 1.93 17.44 13.39
CA ARG A 55 2.18 18.74 12.73
C ARG A 55 1.21 19.04 11.59
N SER A 56 0.83 18.02 10.80
CA SER A 56 -0.06 18.20 9.65
C SER A 56 -1.52 18.43 10.05
N TYR A 57 -1.93 17.92 11.20
CA TYR A 57 -3.34 17.87 11.64
C TYR A 57 -3.59 18.45 13.04
N MET A 58 -2.67 19.27 13.58
CA MET A 58 -2.84 19.93 14.90
C MET A 58 -4.17 20.69 15.03
N HIS A 59 -4.68 21.22 13.93
CA HIS A 59 -5.92 22.00 13.90
C HIS A 59 -7.20 21.17 13.71
N GLU A 60 -7.09 19.87 13.38
CA GLU A 60 -8.23 19.00 13.07
C GLU A 60 -8.61 18.04 14.22
N GLY A 61 -7.94 18.13 15.38
CA GLY A 61 -8.25 17.29 16.54
C GLY A 61 -7.93 15.81 16.32
N VAL A 62 -6.85 15.52 15.60
CA VAL A 62 -6.36 14.17 15.34
C VAL A 62 -5.33 13.79 16.40
N SER A 63 -5.61 12.74 17.18
CA SER A 63 -4.65 12.17 18.13
C SER A 63 -3.82 11.06 17.46
N CYS A 64 -2.53 10.98 17.76
CA CYS A 64 -1.65 9.96 17.20
C CYS A 64 -0.97 9.12 18.31
N TYR A 65 -1.09 7.79 18.20
CA TYR A 65 -0.54 6.83 19.16
C TYR A 65 0.34 5.80 18.46
N VAL A 66 1.47 5.45 19.07
CA VAL A 66 2.35 4.36 18.61
C VAL A 66 2.08 3.14 19.47
N LEU A 67 1.70 2.03 18.83
CA LEU A 67 1.38 0.77 19.49
C LEU A 67 2.65 -0.08 19.63
N LYS A 68 3.30 -0.10 20.80
CA LYS A 68 4.53 -0.89 21.00
C LYS A 68 4.28 -2.41 21.02
N SER A 69 3.11 -2.84 21.46
CA SER A 69 2.67 -4.24 21.44
C SER A 69 1.16 -4.32 21.27
N ILE A 70 0.65 -5.36 20.60
CA ILE A 70 -0.79 -5.51 20.38
C ILE A 70 -1.45 -5.95 21.69
N PRO A 71 -2.33 -5.12 22.29
CA PRO A 71 -2.97 -5.47 23.55
C PRO A 71 -3.99 -6.59 23.33
N GLN A 72 -3.93 -7.62 24.18
CA GLN A 72 -4.89 -8.74 24.16
C GLN A 72 -6.32 -8.31 24.56
N GLU A 73 -6.44 -7.22 25.32
CA GLU A 73 -7.72 -6.73 25.89
C GLU A 73 -8.33 -5.55 25.11
N GLY A 74 -7.79 -5.25 23.93
CA GLY A 74 -8.20 -4.09 23.14
C GLY A 74 -7.51 -2.79 23.57
N LEU A 75 -7.62 -1.76 22.72
CA LEU A 75 -7.00 -0.47 22.95
C LEU A 75 -7.69 0.27 24.12
N PRO A 76 -6.94 0.81 25.09
CA PRO A 76 -7.50 1.62 26.17
C PRO A 76 -8.20 2.83 25.54
N THR A 77 -9.50 2.93 25.78
CA THR A 77 -10.27 4.13 25.43
C THR A 77 -10.16 5.04 26.63
N TYR A 78 -9.28 6.04 26.56
CA TYR A 78 -9.11 6.98 27.67
C TYR A 78 -10.39 7.81 27.78
N ALA A 79 -10.96 7.91 28.99
CA ALA A 79 -12.24 8.57 29.24
C ALA A 79 -12.29 10.05 28.76
N ASP A 80 -11.13 10.70 28.64
CA ASP A 80 -10.99 12.09 28.13
C ASP A 80 -11.07 12.22 26.59
N GLN A 81 -11.12 11.12 25.83
CA GLN A 81 -11.12 11.12 24.35
C GLN A 81 -12.51 11.34 23.72
N THR A 82 -13.54 11.64 24.53
CA THR A 82 -14.93 11.88 24.06
C THR A 82 -15.08 13.10 23.14
N TYR A 83 -14.05 13.96 23.04
CA TYR A 83 -14.04 15.16 22.22
C TYR A 83 -13.21 15.06 20.92
N MET A 84 -12.45 13.99 20.70
CA MET A 84 -11.63 13.83 19.48
C MET A 84 -12.41 13.07 18.41
N ALA A 85 -12.39 13.56 17.17
CA ALA A 85 -13.17 12.98 16.07
C ALA A 85 -12.47 11.78 15.41
N LEU A 86 -11.14 11.72 15.48
CA LEU A 86 -10.31 10.73 14.77
C LEU A 86 -9.03 10.42 15.55
N GLU A 87 -8.68 9.13 15.67
CA GLU A 87 -7.39 8.69 16.23
C GLU A 87 -6.59 7.92 15.18
N ILE A 88 -5.29 8.18 15.09
CA ILE A 88 -4.36 7.46 14.20
C ILE A 88 -3.44 6.59 15.06
N VAL A 89 -3.51 5.28 14.85
CA VAL A 89 -2.70 4.27 15.53
C VAL A 89 -1.60 3.78 14.58
N ILE A 90 -0.35 3.99 14.96
CA ILE A 90 0.82 3.51 14.22
C ILE A 90 1.22 2.15 14.80
N VAL A 91 1.24 1.13 13.95
CA VAL A 91 1.70 -0.22 14.30
C VAL A 91 3.08 -0.40 13.69
N PRO A 92 4.16 -0.40 14.50
CA PRO A 92 5.51 -0.67 14.02
C PRO A 92 5.62 -2.13 13.54
N GLN A 93 6.44 -2.36 12.51
CA GLN A 93 6.83 -3.68 12.00
C GLN A 93 5.67 -4.69 11.82
N VAL A 94 4.68 -4.39 10.98
CA VAL A 94 3.54 -5.31 10.77
C VAL A 94 3.97 -6.68 10.22
N HIS A 95 5.09 -6.73 9.51
CA HIS A 95 5.64 -7.95 8.90
C HIS A 95 6.18 -8.99 9.89
N THR A 96 6.46 -8.62 11.15
CA THR A 96 6.97 -9.54 12.18
C THR A 96 5.86 -10.14 13.05
N LEU A 97 4.61 -9.70 12.87
CA LEU A 97 3.48 -10.13 13.69
C LEU A 97 3.13 -11.61 13.47
N SER A 98 2.90 -12.33 14.57
CA SER A 98 2.38 -13.69 14.55
C SER A 98 0.94 -13.74 14.04
N ARG A 99 0.48 -14.93 13.64
CA ARG A 99 -0.88 -15.11 13.11
C ARG A 99 -1.98 -14.71 14.12
N GLU A 100 -1.74 -14.94 15.41
CA GLU A 100 -2.69 -14.58 16.49
C GLU A 100 -2.77 -13.06 16.69
N GLU A 101 -1.62 -12.39 16.62
CA GLU A 101 -1.52 -10.92 16.68
C GLU A 101 -2.19 -10.26 15.48
N GLN A 102 -1.97 -10.79 14.27
CA GLN A 102 -2.64 -10.32 13.07
C GLN A 102 -4.17 -10.45 13.20
N ASN A 103 -4.67 -11.57 13.76
CA ASN A 103 -6.10 -11.80 13.96
C ASN A 103 -6.70 -10.76 14.92
N THR A 104 -5.98 -10.48 16.00
CA THR A 104 -6.35 -9.48 16.99
C THR A 104 -6.39 -8.08 16.37
N LEU A 105 -5.38 -7.73 15.56
CA LEU A 105 -5.33 -6.46 14.83
C LEU A 105 -6.55 -6.30 13.90
N VAL A 106 -6.92 -7.32 13.14
CA VAL A 106 -8.09 -7.23 12.25
C VAL A 106 -9.40 -7.06 13.02
N ARG A 107 -9.55 -7.74 14.15
CA ARG A 107 -10.72 -7.53 15.03
C ARG A 107 -10.77 -6.08 15.53
N MET A 108 -9.62 -5.51 15.90
CA MET A 108 -9.52 -4.11 16.32
C MET A 108 -9.84 -3.14 15.19
N MET A 109 -9.35 -3.40 13.97
CA MET A 109 -9.66 -2.58 12.79
C MET A 109 -11.16 -2.58 12.49
N VAL A 110 -11.81 -3.75 12.52
CA VAL A 110 -13.26 -3.85 12.29
C VAL A 110 -14.06 -3.15 13.40
N ALA A 111 -13.69 -3.36 14.67
CA ALA A 111 -14.35 -2.70 15.81
C ALA A 111 -14.18 -1.18 15.77
N SER A 112 -13.01 -0.69 15.33
CA SER A 112 -12.69 0.74 15.28
C SER A 112 -13.50 1.55 14.27
N GLN A 113 -14.06 0.89 13.25
CA GLN A 113 -14.96 1.52 12.29
C GLN A 113 -16.35 1.78 12.89
N GLN A 114 -16.72 1.05 13.94
CA GLN A 114 -18.02 1.15 14.61
C GLN A 114 -17.94 1.97 15.91
N SER A 115 -16.78 2.01 16.56
CA SER A 115 -16.55 2.79 17.78
C SER A 115 -16.35 4.28 17.51
N ARG A 116 -16.74 5.12 18.47
CA ARG A 116 -16.30 6.53 18.55
C ARG A 116 -15.28 6.67 19.68
N PRO A 117 -14.12 7.30 19.44
CA PRO A 117 -13.66 7.91 18.19
C PRO A 117 -13.32 6.89 17.07
N THR A 118 -13.39 7.31 15.81
CA THR A 118 -13.01 6.47 14.67
C THR A 118 -11.49 6.33 14.66
N ARG A 119 -10.98 5.10 14.70
CA ARG A 119 -9.52 4.84 14.70
C ARG A 119 -9.03 4.37 13.34
N LEU A 120 -7.94 4.96 12.86
CA LEU A 120 -7.27 4.58 11.62
C LEU A 120 -5.89 4.01 11.93
N PHE A 121 -5.52 2.92 11.27
CA PHE A 121 -4.24 2.25 11.48
C PHE A 121 -3.26 2.58 10.34
N ILE A 122 -2.01 2.87 10.72
CA ILE A 122 -0.86 2.96 9.81
C ILE A 122 0.10 1.84 10.18
N GLY A 123 0.26 0.87 9.28
CA GLY A 123 1.21 -0.23 9.44
C GLY A 123 2.58 0.15 8.89
N MET A 124 3.66 -0.02 9.66
CA MET A 124 5.02 0.23 9.18
C MET A 124 5.72 -1.08 8.76
N ILE A 125 6.42 -1.05 7.63
CA ILE A 125 7.30 -2.12 7.17
C ILE A 125 8.70 -1.55 6.92
N SER A 126 9.69 -2.13 7.57
CA SER A 126 11.09 -1.83 7.29
C SER A 126 11.52 -2.48 5.98
N TRP A 127 12.17 -1.70 5.13
CA TRP A 127 12.84 -2.18 3.94
C TRP A 127 14.36 -2.06 4.11
N ASP A 128 15.03 -3.20 4.20
CA ASP A 128 16.48 -3.32 4.38
C ASP A 128 17.16 -3.58 3.04
N VAL A 129 17.73 -2.51 2.47
CA VAL A 129 18.42 -2.51 1.17
C VAL A 129 19.70 -3.35 1.20
N ASP A 130 20.36 -3.44 2.36
CA ASP A 130 21.63 -4.16 2.49
C ASP A 130 21.41 -5.67 2.55
N ARG A 131 20.27 -6.11 3.10
CA ARG A 131 19.83 -7.51 2.97
C ARG A 131 19.53 -7.89 1.53
N GLU A 132 18.93 -7.00 0.73
CA GLU A 132 18.64 -7.30 -0.69
C GLU A 132 19.93 -7.55 -1.48
N ARG A 133 20.98 -6.76 -1.22
CA ARG A 133 22.29 -6.94 -1.88
C ARG A 133 22.99 -8.24 -1.50
N LYS A 134 22.73 -8.75 -0.29
CA LYS A 134 23.31 -10.00 0.24
C LYS A 134 22.52 -11.25 -0.16
N MET A 135 21.27 -11.12 -0.62
CA MET A 135 20.38 -12.24 -1.02
C MET A 135 20.72 -12.90 -2.38
N ASN A 136 21.90 -12.65 -2.93
CA ASN A 136 22.32 -13.24 -4.20
C ASN A 136 22.38 -14.78 -4.11
N GLY A 137 21.40 -15.47 -4.70
CA GLY A 137 21.36 -16.92 -4.84
C GLY A 137 20.05 -17.59 -4.44
N ASP A 138 19.22 -16.94 -3.61
CA ASP A 138 17.92 -17.48 -3.20
C ASP A 138 16.79 -16.83 -4.02
N VAL A 139 16.38 -17.52 -5.08
CA VAL A 139 15.37 -17.04 -6.04
C VAL A 139 14.00 -16.91 -5.38
N GLU A 140 13.62 -17.83 -4.50
CA GLU A 140 12.31 -17.81 -3.84
C GLU A 140 12.22 -16.64 -2.86
N ALA A 141 13.26 -16.43 -2.04
CA ALA A 141 13.31 -15.30 -1.13
C ALA A 141 13.36 -13.96 -1.87
N ALA A 142 14.07 -13.87 -2.99
CA ALA A 142 14.16 -12.66 -3.81
C ALA A 142 12.82 -12.31 -4.49
N LEU A 143 12.10 -13.31 -5.00
CA LEU A 143 10.80 -13.11 -5.66
C LEU A 143 9.66 -12.92 -4.68
N SER A 144 9.76 -13.44 -3.45
CA SER A 144 8.75 -13.26 -2.42
C SER A 144 8.37 -11.79 -2.23
N SER A 145 7.08 -11.55 -2.01
CA SER A 145 6.59 -10.22 -1.65
C SER A 145 7.21 -9.81 -0.32
N ARG A 146 7.64 -8.54 -0.22
CA ARG A 146 8.12 -7.96 1.05
C ARG A 146 7.01 -7.85 2.11
N ILE A 147 5.75 -7.97 1.69
CA ILE A 147 4.58 -8.02 2.56
C ILE A 147 4.30 -9.49 2.85
N THR A 148 4.74 -9.96 4.03
CA THR A 148 4.49 -11.31 4.57
C THR A 148 3.17 -11.42 5.34
N LEU A 149 2.26 -10.45 5.15
CA LEU A 149 0.96 -10.43 5.81
C LEU A 149 0.03 -11.45 5.17
N GLU A 150 -0.80 -12.07 5.99
CA GLU A 150 -1.89 -12.91 5.50
C GLU A 150 -2.90 -12.09 4.68
N ASP A 151 -3.46 -12.69 3.64
CA ASP A 151 -4.32 -12.04 2.64
C ASP A 151 -5.47 -11.25 3.30
N TRP A 152 -6.07 -11.79 4.36
CA TRP A 152 -7.20 -11.16 5.05
C TRP A 152 -6.83 -9.91 5.84
N LEU A 153 -5.60 -9.77 6.35
CA LEU A 153 -5.09 -8.54 6.97
C LEU A 153 -4.61 -7.58 5.88
N LYS A 154 -3.90 -8.09 4.87
CA LYS A 154 -3.42 -7.34 3.71
C LYS A 154 -4.55 -6.54 3.05
N HIS A 155 -5.71 -7.16 2.81
CA HIS A 155 -6.89 -6.51 2.23
C HIS A 155 -7.56 -5.46 3.13
N LYS A 156 -7.20 -5.35 4.41
CA LYS A 156 -7.69 -4.27 5.29
C LYS A 156 -6.90 -2.98 5.12
N PHE A 157 -5.67 -3.06 4.64
CA PHE A 157 -4.89 -1.89 4.24
C PHE A 157 -5.29 -1.48 2.83
N TRP A 158 -5.38 -0.17 2.60
CA TRP A 158 -5.87 0.36 1.34
C TRP A 158 -4.74 0.52 0.32
N LEU A 159 -3.67 1.23 0.70
CA LEU A 159 -2.56 1.55 -0.20
C LEU A 159 -1.24 1.67 0.58
N ALA A 160 -0.14 1.49 -0.16
CA ALA A 160 1.22 1.54 0.36
C ALA A 160 1.89 2.85 -0.04
N CYS A 161 2.63 3.46 0.88
CA CYS A 161 3.36 4.70 0.65
C CYS A 161 4.81 4.57 1.12
N TYR A 162 5.68 5.39 0.55
CA TYR A 162 7.10 5.41 0.87
C TYR A 162 7.51 6.74 1.49
N GLU A 163 8.67 6.71 2.14
CA GLU A 163 9.22 7.71 3.05
C GLU A 163 9.18 9.16 2.50
N PRO A 164 8.87 10.13 3.38
CA PRO A 164 9.16 11.54 3.15
C PRO A 164 10.63 11.81 3.44
N PHE A 165 11.42 12.15 2.43
CA PHE A 165 12.68 12.86 2.70
C PHE A 165 12.36 14.16 3.45
N GLU A 166 13.13 14.48 4.50
CA GLU A 166 12.99 15.69 5.35
C GLU A 166 12.96 17.02 4.57
N ASN A 167 13.24 17.00 3.26
CA ASN A 167 13.21 18.16 2.36
C ASN A 167 12.00 18.26 1.42
N GLU A 168 11.04 17.33 1.45
CA GLU A 168 9.80 17.50 0.68
C GLU A 168 8.74 18.31 1.43
N LEU A 169 9.12 19.52 1.84
CA LEU A 169 8.19 20.65 1.99
C LEU A 169 7.61 21.10 0.63
N VAL A 170 7.93 20.38 -0.46
CA VAL A 170 7.42 20.62 -1.81
C VAL A 170 6.97 19.29 -2.41
N SER A 171 5.91 18.68 -1.85
CA SER A 171 5.08 17.81 -2.70
C SER A 171 4.62 18.65 -3.91
N PRO A 172 4.54 18.09 -5.13
CA PRO A 172 3.94 18.76 -6.28
C PRO A 172 2.45 19.11 -6.06
N MET A 173 1.87 18.72 -4.92
CA MET A 173 0.55 19.15 -4.42
C MET A 173 0.56 20.50 -3.65
N ARG A 174 1.71 21.13 -3.38
CA ARG A 174 1.76 22.45 -2.73
C ARG A 174 1.62 23.62 -3.70
N GLU A 175 1.88 23.42 -4.98
CA GLU A 175 1.65 24.43 -6.02
C GLU A 175 0.20 24.39 -6.53
N SER A 176 -0.73 24.65 -5.62
CA SER A 176 -1.83 25.55 -5.93
C SER A 176 -2.54 25.85 -4.62
N THR A 177 -2.54 27.14 -4.27
CA THR A 177 -3.50 27.75 -3.36
C THR A 177 -4.86 27.04 -3.46
N PRO A 178 -5.42 26.51 -2.35
CA PRO A 178 -6.79 26.09 -2.35
C PRO A 178 -7.66 27.35 -2.22
N GLU A 179 -8.21 27.80 -3.34
CA GLU A 179 -9.60 28.26 -3.35
C GLU A 179 -10.45 27.18 -2.63
N PRO A 180 -11.48 27.56 -1.86
CA PRO A 180 -12.09 26.68 -0.89
C PRO A 180 -12.93 25.59 -1.56
N LEU A 181 -12.28 24.50 -1.97
CA LEU A 181 -12.91 23.18 -2.19
C LEU A 181 -13.28 22.53 -0.83
N LYS A 182 -13.68 23.33 0.17
CA LYS A 182 -14.02 22.84 1.53
C LYS A 182 -15.31 22.02 1.59
N ASN A 183 -16.08 21.96 0.49
CA ASN A 183 -17.42 21.36 0.52
C ASN A 183 -17.65 20.20 -0.45
N ILE A 184 -16.73 19.85 -1.35
CA ILE A 184 -16.97 18.75 -2.29
C ILE A 184 -16.54 17.45 -1.64
N ARG A 185 -17.52 16.62 -1.26
CA ARG A 185 -17.26 15.25 -0.80
C ARG A 185 -16.87 14.40 -2.00
N TYR A 186 -15.92 13.47 -1.82
CA TYR A 186 -15.51 12.56 -2.91
C TYR A 186 -16.67 11.70 -3.44
N THR A 187 -17.72 11.50 -2.63
CA THR A 187 -18.96 10.83 -3.02
C THR A 187 -19.76 11.58 -4.09
N GLU A 188 -19.52 12.87 -4.28
CA GLU A 188 -20.21 13.70 -5.27
C GLU A 188 -19.55 13.64 -6.66
N VAL A 189 -18.36 13.04 -6.77
CA VAL A 189 -17.66 12.89 -8.05
C VAL A 189 -18.37 11.85 -8.91
N HIS A 190 -18.79 12.28 -10.09
CA HIS A 190 -19.49 11.40 -11.00
C HIS A 190 -18.53 10.40 -11.65
N ALA A 191 -18.82 9.12 -11.50
CA ALA A 191 -18.17 8.03 -12.21
C ALA A 191 -19.16 7.38 -13.18
N ASN A 192 -18.84 7.39 -14.47
CA ASN A 192 -19.67 6.75 -15.49
C ASN A 192 -19.56 5.22 -15.36
N ARG A 193 -20.63 4.48 -15.71
CA ARG A 193 -20.65 3.02 -15.75
C ARG A 193 -19.54 2.43 -16.64
N SER A 194 -19.10 3.14 -17.68
CA SER A 194 -17.96 2.76 -18.51
C SER A 194 -16.65 2.67 -17.72
N ILE A 195 -16.45 3.57 -16.74
CA ILE A 195 -15.29 3.56 -15.84
C ILE A 195 -15.34 2.34 -14.91
N HIS A 196 -16.51 2.00 -14.38
CA HIS A 196 -16.67 0.79 -13.57
C HIS A 196 -16.29 -0.47 -14.36
N ARG A 197 -16.74 -0.56 -15.62
CA ARG A 197 -16.35 -1.66 -16.51
C ARG A 197 -14.85 -1.69 -16.76
N TYR A 198 -14.24 -0.53 -17.01
CA TYR A 198 -12.80 -0.43 -17.20
C TYR A 198 -11.99 -0.93 -15.98
N ILE A 199 -12.41 -0.57 -14.76
CA ILE A 199 -11.78 -1.07 -13.53
C ILE A 199 -11.88 -2.61 -13.45
N LEU A 200 -13.06 -3.17 -13.76
CA LEU A 200 -13.25 -4.62 -13.77
C LEU A 200 -12.39 -5.31 -14.84
N ASP A 201 -12.28 -4.73 -16.03
CA ASP A 201 -11.44 -5.27 -17.09
C ASP A 201 -9.96 -5.28 -16.65
N VAL A 202 -9.47 -4.21 -16.02
CA VAL A 202 -8.11 -4.18 -15.43
C VAL A 202 -7.94 -5.26 -14.37
N MET A 203 -8.90 -5.42 -13.47
CA MET A 203 -8.85 -6.46 -12.43
C MET A 203 -8.75 -7.87 -13.05
N ILE A 204 -9.58 -8.18 -14.05
CA ILE A 204 -9.54 -9.49 -14.73
C ILE A 204 -8.17 -9.75 -15.35
N HIS A 205 -7.59 -8.76 -16.03
CA HIS A 205 -6.28 -8.92 -16.65
C HIS A 205 -5.14 -9.07 -15.62
N LEU A 206 -5.25 -8.42 -14.45
CA LEU A 206 -4.30 -8.64 -13.35
C LEU A 206 -4.41 -10.06 -12.79
N ARG A 207 -5.62 -10.57 -12.57
CA ARG A 207 -5.85 -11.95 -12.07
C ARG A 207 -5.35 -13.03 -13.02
N MET A 208 -5.36 -12.74 -14.32
CA MET A 208 -4.93 -13.66 -15.39
C MET A 208 -3.48 -13.43 -15.83
N HIS A 209 -2.74 -12.54 -15.16
CA HIS A 209 -1.37 -12.22 -15.55
C HIS A 209 -0.44 -13.42 -15.29
N ARG A 210 0.48 -13.69 -16.22
CA ARG A 210 1.31 -14.92 -16.19
C ARG A 210 2.34 -14.98 -15.05
N LEU A 211 2.72 -13.84 -14.48
CA LEU A 211 3.68 -13.75 -13.37
C LEU A 211 3.02 -13.77 -11.98
N VAL A 212 1.70 -13.92 -11.96
CA VAL A 212 0.87 -13.76 -10.76
C VAL A 212 0.34 -15.13 -10.35
N ASP A 213 0.23 -15.37 -9.04
CA ASP A 213 -0.30 -16.63 -8.53
C ASP A 213 -1.79 -16.76 -8.81
N THR A 214 -2.14 -17.61 -9.77
CA THR A 214 -3.52 -17.84 -10.21
C THR A 214 -4.37 -18.56 -9.15
N THR A 215 -3.77 -19.30 -8.22
CA THR A 215 -4.51 -20.07 -7.21
C THR A 215 -5.28 -19.16 -6.25
N LYS A 216 -4.70 -17.98 -5.96
CA LYS A 216 -5.31 -16.92 -5.14
C LYS A 216 -5.95 -15.81 -5.97
N GLY A 217 -6.14 -16.02 -7.28
CA GLY A 217 -6.60 -14.98 -8.19
C GLY A 217 -5.68 -13.75 -8.18
N GLY A 218 -4.39 -13.96 -7.97
CA GLY A 218 -3.37 -12.93 -7.96
C GLY A 218 -3.36 -11.96 -6.80
N GLY A 219 -4.08 -12.27 -5.73
CA GLY A 219 -4.24 -11.37 -4.58
C GLY A 219 -5.18 -10.19 -4.84
N VAL A 220 -5.86 -10.14 -5.99
CA VAL A 220 -6.83 -9.07 -6.31
C VAL A 220 -8.23 -9.46 -5.82
N HIS A 221 -8.69 -8.89 -4.71
CA HIS A 221 -10.03 -9.17 -4.16
C HIS A 221 -11.16 -8.51 -4.96
N THR A 222 -12.40 -8.97 -4.75
CA THR A 222 -13.59 -8.39 -5.40
C THR A 222 -13.88 -6.96 -4.94
N GLY A 223 -13.60 -6.67 -3.66
CA GLY A 223 -13.71 -5.33 -3.08
C GLY A 223 -12.74 -4.31 -3.64
N SER A 224 -11.68 -4.73 -4.34
CA SER A 224 -10.73 -3.82 -4.99
C SER A 224 -11.39 -2.86 -5.98
N SER A 225 -12.49 -3.29 -6.61
CA SER A 225 -13.24 -2.44 -7.55
C SER A 225 -13.76 -1.16 -6.90
N ALA A 226 -14.34 -1.27 -5.69
CA ALA A 226 -14.84 -0.14 -4.92
C ALA A 226 -13.68 0.71 -4.38
N ASP A 227 -12.62 0.05 -3.90
CA ASP A 227 -11.43 0.73 -3.37
C ASP A 227 -10.72 1.59 -4.44
N VAL A 228 -10.56 1.05 -5.65
CA VAL A 228 -9.96 1.76 -6.79
C VAL A 228 -10.86 2.88 -7.29
N LEU A 229 -12.18 2.67 -7.27
CA LEU A 229 -13.14 3.71 -7.63
C LEU A 229 -13.04 4.91 -6.68
N GLU A 230 -13.07 4.67 -5.37
CA GLU A 230 -12.92 5.73 -4.36
C GLU A 230 -11.59 6.46 -4.53
N LEU A 231 -10.49 5.73 -4.76
CA LEU A 231 -9.19 6.33 -4.99
C LEU A 231 -9.17 7.18 -6.26
N SER A 232 -9.82 6.73 -7.33
CA SER A 232 -9.92 7.48 -8.59
C SER A 232 -10.72 8.78 -8.44
N GLN A 233 -11.79 8.76 -7.63
CA GLN A 233 -12.57 9.95 -7.30
C GLN A 233 -11.75 10.94 -6.48
N MET A 234 -10.96 10.46 -5.51
CA MET A 234 -10.05 11.29 -4.73
C MET A 234 -8.95 11.91 -5.57
N ILE A 235 -8.32 11.15 -6.45
CA ILE A 235 -7.33 11.67 -7.39
C ILE A 235 -7.95 12.75 -8.29
N ALA A 236 -9.18 12.52 -8.78
CA ALA A 236 -9.88 13.49 -9.62
C ALA A 236 -10.07 14.84 -8.91
N ILE A 237 -10.54 14.85 -7.65
CA ILE A 237 -10.74 16.08 -6.88
C ILE A 237 -9.40 16.69 -6.46
N TYR A 238 -8.60 15.95 -5.71
CA TYR A 238 -7.48 16.54 -4.97
C TYR A 238 -6.28 16.85 -5.86
N LYS A 239 -6.05 16.04 -6.90
CA LYS A 239 -4.91 16.22 -7.81
C LYS A 239 -5.29 17.01 -9.05
N TYR A 240 -6.44 16.69 -9.66
CA TYR A 240 -6.85 17.29 -10.94
C TYR A 240 -7.94 18.36 -10.82
N LYS A 241 -8.53 18.57 -9.64
CA LYS A 241 -9.64 19.51 -9.38
C LYS A 241 -10.83 19.32 -10.34
N ARG A 242 -11.13 18.07 -10.69
CA ARG A 242 -12.24 17.68 -11.57
C ARG A 242 -13.33 16.95 -10.79
N GLN A 243 -14.59 17.20 -11.16
CA GLN A 243 -15.78 16.56 -10.58
C GLN A 243 -16.20 15.26 -11.30
N PHE A 244 -15.42 14.81 -12.27
CA PHE A 244 -15.67 13.59 -13.02
C PHE A 244 -14.40 12.73 -13.11
N VAL A 245 -14.59 11.41 -13.12
CA VAL A 245 -13.50 10.44 -13.25
C VAL A 245 -13.17 10.21 -14.73
N THR A 246 -11.88 10.28 -15.07
CA THR A 246 -11.37 9.94 -16.40
C THR A 246 -10.56 8.63 -16.34
N PRO A 247 -10.36 7.93 -17.48
CA PRO A 247 -9.55 6.71 -17.50
C PRO A 247 -8.11 6.92 -17.01
N ASP A 248 -7.55 8.12 -17.17
CA ASP A 248 -6.20 8.42 -16.68
C ASP A 248 -6.14 8.49 -15.15
N HIS A 249 -7.20 8.97 -14.49
CA HIS A 249 -7.29 8.92 -13.03
C HIS A 249 -7.35 7.47 -12.55
N VAL A 250 -8.06 6.60 -13.27
CA VAL A 250 -8.15 5.16 -12.97
C VAL A 250 -6.78 4.50 -13.12
N LYS A 251 -6.07 4.75 -14.22
CA LYS A 251 -4.72 4.22 -14.44
C LYS A 251 -3.79 4.60 -13.29
N GLN A 252 -3.84 5.85 -12.84
CA GLN A 252 -3.04 6.30 -11.70
C GLN A 252 -3.46 5.61 -10.39
N ALA A 253 -4.77 5.49 -10.13
CA ALA A 253 -5.28 4.77 -8.96
C ALA A 253 -4.81 3.30 -8.95
N CYS A 254 -4.87 2.62 -10.10
CA CYS A 254 -4.41 1.24 -10.26
C CYS A 254 -2.92 1.09 -9.94
N ILE A 255 -2.07 2.01 -10.40
CA ILE A 255 -0.62 2.01 -10.11
C ILE A 255 -0.35 2.17 -8.61
N TRP A 256 -1.19 2.89 -7.88
CA TRP A 256 -1.00 3.10 -6.43
C TRP A 256 -1.57 1.97 -5.57
N TYR A 257 -2.69 1.38 -6.00
CA TYR A 257 -3.44 0.41 -5.22
C TYR A 257 -2.91 -1.02 -5.41
N PHE A 258 -2.85 -1.50 -6.66
CA PHE A 258 -2.61 -2.92 -6.93
C PHE A 258 -1.23 -3.47 -6.54
N PRO A 259 -0.11 -2.72 -6.58
CA PRO A 259 1.18 -3.30 -6.23
C PRO A 259 1.25 -3.89 -4.83
N MET A 260 0.50 -3.34 -3.88
CA MET A 260 0.39 -3.91 -2.53
C MET A 260 -0.31 -5.28 -2.56
N HIS A 261 -1.41 -5.39 -3.31
CA HIS A 261 -2.33 -6.53 -3.24
C HIS A 261 -1.87 -7.72 -4.09
N LEU A 262 -1.05 -7.48 -5.10
CA LEU A 262 -0.56 -8.55 -5.98
C LEU A 262 0.27 -9.61 -5.25
N GLU A 263 0.14 -10.85 -5.72
CA GLU A 263 0.96 -11.99 -5.30
C GLU A 263 1.62 -12.62 -6.52
N LEU A 264 2.96 -12.66 -6.49
CA LEU A 264 3.76 -13.10 -7.61
C LEU A 264 4.19 -14.56 -7.44
N LEU A 265 4.47 -15.19 -8.58
CA LEU A 265 5.02 -16.54 -8.60
C LEU A 265 6.46 -16.54 -8.06
N THR A 266 6.69 -17.34 -7.01
CA THR A 266 8.01 -17.61 -6.44
C THR A 266 8.65 -18.87 -7.03
N SER A 267 7.85 -19.85 -7.46
CA SER A 267 8.32 -21.13 -8.01
C SER A 267 7.50 -21.59 -9.20
N SER A 268 8.10 -22.39 -10.08
CA SER A 268 7.42 -22.98 -11.24
C SER A 268 6.27 -23.91 -10.86
N LEU A 269 6.33 -24.53 -9.68
CA LEU A 269 5.30 -25.46 -9.19
C LEU A 269 3.96 -24.79 -8.87
N MET A 270 3.96 -23.48 -8.61
CA MET A 270 2.72 -22.74 -8.35
C MET A 270 1.92 -22.44 -9.61
N ASP A 271 2.55 -22.51 -10.78
CA ASP A 271 1.86 -22.36 -12.05
C ASP A 271 1.37 -23.73 -12.57
N THR A 272 0.06 -23.93 -12.53
CA THR A 272 -0.58 -25.12 -13.07
C THR A 272 -0.30 -25.33 -14.56
N SER A 273 0.01 -24.28 -15.32
CA SER A 273 0.34 -24.38 -16.75
C SER A 273 1.66 -25.11 -17.02
N VAL A 274 2.57 -25.15 -16.02
CA VAL A 274 3.83 -25.90 -16.11
C VAL A 274 3.56 -27.40 -16.23
N MET A 275 2.53 -27.90 -15.54
CA MET A 275 2.12 -29.31 -15.59
C MET A 275 1.61 -29.76 -16.97
N TYR A 276 1.18 -28.83 -17.83
CA TYR A 276 0.54 -29.15 -19.11
C TYR A 276 1.45 -28.98 -20.34
N GLY A 277 2.75 -28.71 -20.14
CA GLY A 277 3.72 -28.77 -21.25
C GLY A 277 4.90 -27.80 -21.21
N SER A 278 5.03 -26.97 -20.18
CA SER A 278 6.23 -26.13 -20.04
C SER A 278 7.36 -26.91 -19.37
N LYS A 279 8.60 -26.70 -19.80
CA LYS A 279 9.77 -27.30 -19.13
C LYS A 279 10.05 -26.54 -17.84
N PRO A 280 10.00 -27.17 -16.65
CA PRO A 280 10.17 -26.47 -15.37
C PRO A 280 11.53 -25.77 -15.28
N GLU A 281 12.60 -26.41 -15.76
CA GLU A 281 13.97 -25.86 -15.79
C GLU A 281 14.07 -24.50 -16.50
N LEU A 282 13.31 -24.31 -17.59
CA LEU A 282 13.31 -23.04 -18.33
C LEU A 282 12.51 -21.96 -17.61
N VAL A 283 11.45 -22.34 -16.91
CA VAL A 283 10.64 -21.42 -16.11
C VAL A 283 11.43 -20.95 -14.89
N ASP A 284 12.10 -21.86 -14.19
CA ASP A 284 12.99 -21.52 -13.07
C ASP A 284 14.19 -20.66 -13.54
N GLY A 285 14.72 -20.95 -14.73
CA GLY A 285 15.73 -20.12 -15.40
C GLY A 285 15.23 -18.71 -15.72
N LEU A 286 13.96 -18.53 -16.08
CA LEU A 286 13.36 -17.21 -16.29
C LEU A 286 13.13 -16.48 -14.96
N LEU A 287 12.60 -17.18 -13.95
CA LEU A 287 12.33 -16.64 -12.62
C LEU A 287 13.61 -16.14 -11.94
N SER A 288 14.72 -16.88 -12.05
CA SER A 288 16.02 -16.45 -11.53
C SER A 288 16.51 -15.15 -12.17
N ARG A 289 16.35 -14.97 -13.48
CA ARG A 289 16.69 -13.71 -14.16
C ARG A 289 15.79 -12.55 -13.76
N ILE A 290 14.50 -12.81 -13.55
CA ILE A 290 13.57 -11.80 -13.03
C ILE A 290 13.97 -11.39 -11.61
N ALA A 291 14.39 -12.34 -10.78
CA ALA A 291 14.87 -12.07 -9.42
C ALA A 291 16.11 -11.16 -9.43
N GLU A 292 17.09 -11.44 -10.29
CA GLU A 292 18.29 -10.59 -10.48
C GLU A 292 17.90 -9.15 -10.87
N VAL A 293 16.98 -8.99 -11.82
CA VAL A 293 16.50 -7.68 -12.26
C VAL A 293 15.74 -6.97 -11.13
N LYS A 294 14.88 -7.69 -10.40
CA LYS A 294 14.14 -7.13 -9.24
C LYS A 294 15.11 -6.58 -8.21
N LEU A 295 16.13 -7.35 -7.82
CA LEU A 295 17.10 -6.93 -6.79
C LEU A 295 17.90 -5.70 -7.24
N LYS A 296 18.32 -5.64 -8.51
CA LYS A 296 19.06 -4.50 -9.04
C LYS A 296 18.21 -3.22 -9.10
N GLU A 297 17.04 -3.33 -9.73
CA GLU A 297 16.18 -2.18 -10.01
C GLU A 297 15.43 -1.68 -8.76
N SER A 298 15.11 -2.57 -7.82
CA SER A 298 14.52 -2.21 -6.51
C SER A 298 15.39 -1.19 -5.79
N VAL A 299 16.70 -1.43 -5.76
CA VAL A 299 17.69 -0.58 -5.10
C VAL A 299 17.92 0.73 -5.87
N GLU A 300 18.00 0.68 -7.20
CA GLU A 300 18.22 1.87 -8.03
C GLU A 300 17.01 2.82 -8.02
N LEU A 301 15.79 2.28 -8.00
CA LEU A 301 14.54 3.04 -8.10
C LEU A 301 13.89 3.37 -6.75
N GLU A 302 14.46 2.88 -5.64
CA GLU A 302 13.92 3.04 -4.29
C GLU A 302 12.47 2.56 -4.15
N ASN A 303 12.13 1.43 -4.80
CA ASN A 303 10.78 0.87 -4.75
C ASN A 303 10.80 -0.61 -4.34
N PRO A 304 10.32 -0.96 -3.12
CA PRO A 304 10.27 -2.34 -2.66
C PRO A 304 9.24 -3.21 -3.39
N LEU A 305 8.26 -2.60 -4.08
CA LEU A 305 7.19 -3.26 -4.85
C LEU A 305 7.37 -3.08 -6.37
N PHE A 306 8.62 -3.03 -6.82
CA PHE A 306 8.97 -2.73 -8.20
C PHE A 306 8.36 -3.73 -9.20
N LEU A 307 8.49 -5.03 -8.94
CA LEU A 307 8.05 -6.07 -9.86
C LEU A 307 6.52 -6.08 -10.01
N GLU A 308 5.81 -5.91 -8.90
CA GLU A 308 4.36 -5.77 -8.84
C GLU A 308 3.90 -4.54 -9.62
N THR A 309 4.62 -3.41 -9.46
CA THR A 309 4.37 -2.18 -10.22
C THR A 309 4.57 -2.38 -11.72
N LEU A 310 5.57 -3.17 -12.15
CA LEU A 310 5.78 -3.50 -13.55
C LEU A 310 4.63 -4.33 -14.12
N VAL A 311 4.14 -5.34 -13.39
CA VAL A 311 2.99 -6.16 -13.80
C VAL A 311 1.76 -5.28 -14.02
N VAL A 312 1.45 -4.38 -13.08
CA VAL A 312 0.30 -3.47 -13.20
C VAL A 312 0.40 -2.63 -14.47
N ARG A 313 1.59 -2.11 -14.77
CA ARG A 313 1.80 -1.28 -15.96
C ARG A 313 1.67 -2.05 -17.25
N ASP A 314 2.17 -3.28 -17.30
CA ASP A 314 1.99 -4.13 -18.48
C ASP A 314 0.49 -4.35 -18.77
N VAL A 315 -0.29 -4.63 -17.73
CA VAL A 315 -1.75 -4.75 -17.85
C VAL A 315 -2.38 -3.44 -18.31
N LEU A 316 -2.06 -2.30 -17.69
CA LEU A 316 -2.64 -1.00 -18.05
C LEU A 316 -2.29 -0.55 -19.48
N LYS A 317 -1.19 -1.03 -20.07
CA LYS A 317 -0.87 -0.81 -21.48
C LYS A 317 -1.73 -1.65 -22.43
N LYS A 318 -2.15 -2.84 -22.00
CA LYS A 318 -2.95 -3.77 -22.81
C LYS A 318 -4.45 -3.49 -22.75
N VAL A 319 -4.95 -3.03 -21.60
CA VAL A 319 -6.38 -2.74 -21.43
C VAL A 319 -6.73 -1.39 -22.05
N VAL A 320 -7.54 -1.42 -23.10
CA VAL A 320 -7.99 -0.23 -23.82
C VAL A 320 -8.98 0.56 -22.96
N PRO A 321 -8.75 1.86 -22.72
CA PRO A 321 -9.69 2.70 -21.97
C PRO A 321 -11.00 2.92 -22.76
N PRO A 322 -12.13 3.12 -22.07
CA PRO A 322 -13.38 3.48 -22.72
C PRO A 322 -13.22 4.85 -23.40
N VAL A 323 -13.68 4.94 -24.66
CA VAL A 323 -13.70 6.16 -25.47
C VAL A 323 -14.88 7.04 -25.10
#